data_AF-A0A955Z4T1-F1
#
_entry.id   AF-A0A955Z4T1-F1
#
_cell.length_a   1.000
_cell.length_b   1.000
_cell.length_c   1.000
_cell.angle_alpha   90.00
_cell.angle_beta   90.00
_cell.angle_gamma   90.00
#
_symmetry.space_group_name_H-M   'P 1'
#
loop_
_entity.id
_entity.type
_entity.pdbx_description
1 polymer ?
#
loop_
_entity_poly.entity_id
_entity_poly.type
_entity_poly.pdbx_seq_one_letter_code
_entity_poly.pdbx_strand_id
1 'polypeptide(L)'
;PKCAEGRGRCVPKSAVPPDMSGNLRTRDCEDDALCAPSIALDRTAKPQTCAFKLVGIPMGKPAVCVEDVLSLGFALSKSDCQEGFKCTPCENPLNGTPTGLPGCPP
;
A
#
# COMPACT_ATOMS: atom_id res chain seq x y z
N PRO A 1 -16.62 7.44 2.70
CA PRO A 1 -16.07 8.29 1.62
C PRO A 1 -15.00 7.54 0.81
N LYS A 2 -14.94 7.77 -0.51
CA LYS A 2 -13.85 7.28 -1.37
C LYS A 2 -12.75 8.35 -1.45
N CYS A 3 -11.51 7.92 -1.59
CA CYS A 3 -10.34 8.80 -1.72
C CYS A 3 -9.44 8.34 -2.87
N ALA A 4 -8.44 9.15 -3.24
CA ALA A 4 -7.53 8.87 -4.34
C ALA A 4 -8.29 8.49 -5.64
N GLU A 5 -9.20 9.37 -6.06
CA GLU A 5 -10.03 9.22 -7.26
C GLU A 5 -10.87 7.92 -7.30
N GLY A 6 -11.26 7.41 -6.13
CA GLY A 6 -12.09 6.21 -6.03
C GLY A 6 -11.33 4.91 -5.85
N ARG A 7 -9.98 4.96 -5.79
CA ARG A 7 -9.11 3.79 -5.63
C ARG A 7 -8.89 3.39 -4.17
N GLY A 8 -9.13 4.32 -3.25
CA GLY A 8 -9.08 4.07 -1.81
C GLY A 8 -10.40 4.35 -1.11
N ARG A 9 -10.46 3.99 0.17
CA ARG A 9 -11.54 4.36 1.09
C ARG A 9 -10.97 5.09 2.30
N CYS A 10 -11.65 6.15 2.70
CA CYS A 10 -11.38 6.83 3.96
C CYS A 10 -11.82 5.95 5.12
N VAL A 11 -10.87 5.62 5.98
CA VAL A 11 -11.08 4.85 7.20
C VAL A 11 -10.55 5.61 8.41
N PRO A 12 -11.19 5.50 9.58
CA PRO A 12 -10.71 6.17 10.77
C PRO A 12 -9.33 5.60 11.16
N LYS A 13 -8.43 6.44 11.70
CA LYS A 13 -7.11 6.02 12.18
C LYS A 13 -7.15 4.81 13.11
N SER A 14 -8.20 4.69 13.94
CA SER A 14 -8.41 3.56 14.84
C SER A 14 -8.64 2.22 14.15
N ALA A 15 -9.11 2.22 12.90
CA ALA A 15 -9.29 1.02 12.09
C ALA A 15 -8.05 0.66 11.25
N VAL A 16 -7.05 1.54 11.23
CA VAL A 16 -5.81 1.34 10.48
C VAL A 16 -4.75 0.78 11.44
N PRO A 17 -4.11 -0.34 11.10
CA PRO A 17 -2.97 -0.85 11.87
C PRO A 17 -1.88 0.22 11.99
N PRO A 18 -1.20 0.33 13.14
CA PRO A 18 -0.15 1.34 13.34
C PRO A 18 0.93 1.27 12.26
N ASP A 19 1.29 0.06 11.81
CA ASP A 19 2.28 -0.19 10.74
C ASP A 19 1.87 0.39 9.37
N MET A 20 0.58 0.49 9.11
CA MET A 20 0.06 1.03 7.85
C MET A 20 -0.20 2.54 7.94
N SER A 21 -0.53 3.05 9.14
CA SER A 21 -0.97 4.42 9.36
C SER A 21 0.01 5.50 8.85
N GLY A 22 1.32 5.29 9.01
CA GLY A 22 2.36 6.19 8.52
C GLY A 22 2.55 6.18 6.99
N ASN A 23 1.96 5.20 6.31
CA ASN A 23 2.12 4.97 4.88
C ASN A 23 0.89 5.40 4.06
N LEU A 24 -0.21 5.77 4.73
CA LEU A 24 -1.46 6.19 4.11
C LEU A 24 -1.49 7.71 3.89
N ARG A 25 -2.12 8.12 2.79
CA ARG A 25 -2.40 9.54 2.53
C ARG A 25 -3.59 9.99 3.36
N THR A 26 -3.57 11.22 3.85
CA THR A 26 -4.74 11.90 4.44
C THR A 26 -5.57 12.66 3.41
N ARG A 27 -5.02 12.86 2.21
CA ARG A 27 -5.65 13.65 1.15
C ARG A 27 -6.98 13.01 0.73
N ASP A 28 -7.98 13.86 0.50
CA ASP A 28 -9.35 13.50 0.08
C ASP A 28 -10.24 12.86 1.17
N CYS A 29 -9.78 12.80 2.43
CA CYS A 29 -10.56 12.33 3.57
C CYS A 29 -10.78 13.45 4.61
N GLU A 30 -12.00 13.56 5.15
CA GLU A 30 -12.35 14.47 6.26
C GLU A 30 -12.06 13.83 7.63
N ASP A 31 -12.04 14.65 8.69
CA ASP A 31 -12.02 14.24 10.11
C ASP A 31 -10.98 13.18 10.48
N ASP A 32 -9.69 13.48 10.26
CA ASP A 32 -8.55 12.63 10.66
C ASP A 32 -8.53 11.21 10.05
N ALA A 33 -9.39 10.94 9.07
CA ALA A 33 -9.41 9.66 8.37
C ALA A 33 -8.21 9.50 7.42
N LEU A 34 -7.76 8.26 7.28
CA LEU A 34 -6.69 7.88 6.37
C LEU A 34 -7.28 7.21 5.13
N CYS A 35 -6.71 7.53 3.98
CA CYS A 35 -7.02 6.88 2.72
C CYS A 35 -6.31 5.54 2.65
N ALA A 36 -7.03 4.46 2.96
CA ALA A 36 -6.53 3.10 2.82
C ALA A 36 -6.85 2.55 1.41
N PRO A 37 -5.93 1.79 0.79
CA PRO A 37 -6.26 1.04 -0.41
C PRO A 37 -7.37 0.05 -0.12
N SER A 38 -8.25 -0.16 -1.10
CA SER A 38 -9.40 -1.04 -0.90
C SER A 38 -8.95 -2.47 -0.60
N ILE A 39 -7.83 -2.90 -1.20
CA ILE A 39 -7.24 -4.21 -0.94
C ILE A 39 -6.82 -4.37 0.53
N ALA A 40 -6.29 -3.34 1.18
CA ALA A 40 -5.88 -3.36 2.58
C ALA A 40 -7.06 -3.45 3.56
N LEU A 41 -8.25 -3.05 3.12
CA LEU A 41 -9.47 -3.11 3.93
C LEU A 41 -10.18 -4.44 3.83
N ASP A 42 -9.87 -5.22 2.80
CA ASP A 42 -10.46 -6.52 2.57
C ASP A 42 -9.54 -7.61 3.13
N ARG A 43 -9.94 -8.20 4.27
CA ARG A 43 -9.20 -9.31 4.90
C ARG A 43 -9.16 -10.59 4.06
N THR A 44 -10.03 -10.70 3.07
CA THR A 44 -10.08 -11.83 2.14
C THR A 44 -9.31 -11.55 0.86
N ALA A 45 -8.93 -10.28 0.63
CA ALA A 45 -8.17 -9.93 -0.55
C ALA A 45 -6.79 -10.56 -0.49
N LYS A 46 -6.47 -11.27 -1.57
CA LYS A 46 -5.16 -11.85 -1.84
C LYS A 46 -4.54 -11.03 -2.96
N PRO A 47 -3.77 -9.97 -2.63
CA PRO A 47 -3.12 -9.20 -3.66
C PRO A 47 -2.15 -10.10 -4.43
N GLN A 48 -2.06 -9.84 -5.73
CA GLN A 48 -1.09 -10.52 -6.58
C GLN A 48 0.32 -10.20 -6.08
N THR A 49 1.18 -11.21 -5.98
CA THR A 49 2.60 -10.99 -5.70
C THR A 49 3.30 -10.44 -6.93
N CYS A 50 4.32 -9.61 -6.73
CA CYS A 50 5.05 -8.98 -7.81
C CYS A 50 6.54 -8.87 -7.48
N ALA A 51 7.38 -8.72 -8.51
CA ALA A 51 8.80 -8.52 -8.31
C ALA A 51 9.10 -7.02 -8.11
N PHE A 52 9.24 -6.61 -6.85
CA PHE A 52 9.62 -5.23 -6.55
C PHE A 52 11.07 -4.95 -6.95
N LYS A 53 11.25 -3.85 -7.68
CA LYS A 53 12.55 -3.32 -8.09
C LYS A 53 12.67 -1.90 -7.58
N LEU A 54 13.74 -1.62 -6.83
CA LEU A 54 14.08 -0.28 -6.37
C LEU A 54 15.15 0.28 -7.31
N VAL A 55 14.83 1.35 -8.04
CA VAL A 55 15.74 1.96 -9.04
C VAL A 55 16.27 0.92 -10.04
N GLY A 56 15.41 0.01 -10.49
CA GLY A 56 15.76 -1.06 -11.44
C GLY A 56 16.47 -2.27 -10.83
N ILE A 57 16.84 -2.24 -9.54
CA ILE A 57 17.51 -3.35 -8.86
C ILE A 57 16.46 -4.25 -8.17
N PRO A 58 16.41 -5.57 -8.46
CA PRO A 58 15.52 -6.49 -7.78
C PRO A 58 15.96 -6.63 -6.31
N MET A 59 15.03 -6.34 -5.39
CA MET A 59 15.32 -6.37 -3.95
C MET A 59 15.20 -7.78 -3.35
N GLY A 60 14.59 -8.73 -4.06
CA GLY A 60 14.36 -10.11 -3.57
C GLY A 60 13.43 -10.20 -2.36
N LYS A 61 12.77 -9.09 -1.99
CA LYS A 61 11.83 -9.00 -0.88
C LYS A 61 10.41 -9.28 -1.34
N PRO A 62 9.56 -9.87 -0.47
CA PRO A 62 8.16 -10.07 -0.80
C PRO A 62 7.50 -8.72 -1.09
N ALA A 63 6.72 -8.69 -2.16
CA ALA A 63 6.01 -7.51 -2.62
C ALA A 63 4.69 -7.91 -3.25
N VAL A 64 3.72 -7.01 -3.14
CA VAL A 64 2.34 -7.23 -3.55
C VAL A 64 1.82 -6.04 -4.36
N CYS A 65 0.94 -6.33 -5.30
CA CYS A 65 0.25 -5.33 -6.10
C CYS A 65 -0.86 -4.69 -5.28
N VAL A 66 -0.78 -3.38 -5.12
CA VAL A 66 -1.73 -2.58 -4.35
C VAL A 66 -2.05 -1.30 -5.11
N GLU A 67 -3.20 -0.72 -4.86
CA GLU A 67 -3.66 0.49 -5.52
C GLU A 67 -2.67 1.64 -5.27
N ASP A 68 -2.51 2.51 -6.28
CA ASP A 68 -1.62 3.68 -6.22
C ASP A 68 -2.16 4.81 -5.32
N VAL A 69 -2.42 4.48 -4.06
CA VAL A 69 -2.96 5.38 -3.03
C VAL A 69 -2.03 5.48 -1.83
N LEU A 70 -1.06 4.57 -1.73
CA LEU A 70 -0.04 4.57 -0.69
C LEU A 70 0.98 5.68 -0.94
N SER A 71 1.48 6.26 0.14
CA SER A 71 2.54 7.26 0.10
C SER A 71 3.75 6.75 0.87
N LEU A 72 4.49 5.83 0.24
CA LEU A 72 5.58 5.13 0.91
C LEU A 72 6.93 5.86 0.89
N GLY A 73 6.98 7.11 0.41
CA GLY A 73 8.20 7.92 0.38
C GLY A 73 9.26 7.45 -0.64
N PHE A 74 9.00 6.38 -1.38
CA PHE A 74 9.83 5.90 -2.50
C PHE A 74 8.98 5.63 -3.75
N ALA A 75 9.65 5.61 -4.91
CA ALA A 75 9.00 5.33 -6.19
C ALA A 75 8.67 3.83 -6.28
N LEU A 76 7.37 3.55 -6.41
CA LEU A 76 6.86 2.20 -6.65
C LEU A 76 6.86 1.90 -8.15
N SER A 77 7.37 0.74 -8.54
CA SER A 77 7.32 0.29 -9.93
C SER A 77 5.95 -0.31 -10.26
N LYS A 78 5.42 -0.04 -11.46
CA LYS A 78 4.21 -0.74 -11.96
C LYS A 78 4.46 -2.24 -12.11
N SER A 79 5.71 -2.65 -12.43
CA SER A 79 6.16 -4.04 -12.62
C SER A 79 5.06 -4.94 -13.23
N ASP A 80 4.77 -6.08 -12.61
CA ASP A 80 3.78 -7.08 -13.03
C ASP A 80 2.33 -6.75 -12.64
N CYS A 81 2.07 -5.56 -12.09
CA CYS A 81 0.76 -5.18 -11.59
C CYS A 81 -0.13 -4.62 -12.71
N GLN A 82 -1.43 -4.88 -12.59
CA GLN A 82 -2.43 -4.30 -13.48
C GLN A 82 -2.45 -2.78 -13.42
N GLU A 83 -3.05 -2.16 -14.43
CA GLU A 83 -3.20 -0.71 -14.46
C GLU A 83 -3.97 -0.17 -13.25
N GLY A 84 -3.46 0.91 -12.65
CA GLY A 84 -3.99 1.45 -11.38
C GLY A 84 -3.40 0.82 -10.11
N PHE A 85 -2.62 -0.25 -10.25
CA PHE A 85 -1.86 -0.88 -9.18
C PHE A 85 -0.36 -0.63 -9.33
N LYS A 86 0.34 -0.60 -8.20
CA LYS A 86 1.81 -0.56 -8.14
C LYS A 86 2.33 -1.69 -7.28
N CYS A 87 3.49 -2.20 -7.67
CA CYS A 87 4.19 -3.22 -6.93
C CYS A 87 4.82 -2.60 -5.69
N THR A 88 4.37 -3.04 -4.52
CA THR A 88 4.75 -2.47 -3.25
C THR A 88 5.40 -3.52 -2.36
N PRO A 89 6.62 -3.26 -1.86
CA PRO A 89 7.29 -4.20 -0.98
C PRO A 89 6.56 -4.27 0.36
N CYS A 90 6.54 -5.47 0.93
CA CYS A 90 5.93 -5.73 2.23
C CYS A 90 6.62 -4.98 3.37
N GLU A 91 7.91 -4.67 3.21
CA GLU A 91 8.71 -3.85 4.12
C GLU A 91 9.16 -2.60 3.37
N ASN A 92 9.15 -1.44 4.02
CA ASN A 92 9.72 -0.24 3.45
C ASN A 92 11.26 -0.41 3.36
N PRO A 93 11.86 -0.35 2.16
CA PRO A 93 13.28 -0.61 1.96
C PRO A 93 14.19 0.47 2.55
N LEU A 94 13.66 1.63 2.94
CA LEU A 94 14.45 2.74 3.49
C LEU A 94 14.68 2.61 5.00
N ASN A 95 13.74 2.01 5.72
CA ASN A 95 13.76 1.94 7.19
C ASN A 95 13.46 0.54 7.75
N GLY A 96 13.13 -0.43 6.89
CA GLY A 96 12.80 -1.81 7.28
C GLY A 96 11.44 -1.98 7.94
N THR A 97 10.60 -0.95 8.03
CA THR A 97 9.31 -1.08 8.73
C THR A 97 8.29 -1.82 7.86
N PRO A 98 7.48 -2.73 8.45
CA PRO A 98 6.41 -3.39 7.72
C PRO A 98 5.41 -2.35 7.19
N THR A 99 4.95 -2.57 5.96
CA THR A 99 3.92 -1.72 5.32
C THR A 99 2.50 -2.11 5.76
N GLY A 100 2.36 -3.28 6.41
CA GLY A 100 1.08 -3.82 6.87
C GLY A 100 0.17 -4.34 5.77
N LEU A 101 0.67 -4.51 4.55
CA LEU A 101 -0.15 -4.91 3.41
C LEU A 101 -0.69 -6.34 3.54
N PRO A 102 -1.94 -6.59 3.12
CA PRO A 102 -2.49 -7.95 3.11
C PRO A 102 -1.69 -8.85 2.17
N GLY A 103 -1.54 -10.13 2.52
CA GLY A 103 -0.75 -11.08 1.74
C GLY A 103 0.77 -11.00 1.97
N CYS A 104 1.25 -10.03 2.75
CA CYS A 104 2.62 -10.03 3.25
C CYS A 104 2.78 -11.01 4.42
N PRO A 105 3.95 -11.68 4.54
CA PRO A 105 4.24 -12.48 5.72
C PRO A 105 4.23 -11.61 7.00
N PRO A 106 3.78 -12.15 8.14
CA PRO A 106 3.79 -11.47 9.43
C PRO A 106 5.22 -11.20 9.93
#